data_AF-A0AA39GUC4-F1
#
_entry.id   AF-A0AA39GUC4-F1
#
_cell.length_a   1.000
_cell.length_b   1.000
_cell.length_c   1.000
_cell.angle_alpha   90.00
_cell.angle_beta   90.00
_cell.angle_gamma   90.00
#
_symmetry.space_group_name_H-M   'P 1'
#
loop_
_entity.id
_entity.type
_entity.pdbx_description
1 polymer ?
#
loop_
_entity_poly.entity_id
_entity_poly.type
_entity_poly.pdbx_seq_one_letter_code
_entity_poly.pdbx_strand_id
1 'polypeptide(L)'
;MVATDKVFQSSREYIPTCCICAKKIGEEIDRRVTILEAEHKEMLEELRKIEDGSNEKHAKNSCLQAELTALKNEQAELTVKLDALDKELNTVDAYQKQVNEQAKQYKQKEEDGICALRDLTRESLGLSDLNQSLTARRDYNETAMRSLNDIELYSLVFDIKTNGRVGMVNGLNLGRLNQGYITWKECNAALASAVHLLKVIITRIDVDIHPFKCDPLGLPYITYIKDDGSEEELPLFGPNKSQRPNFDQGLIAFHECLKRTTTFLSETHNIRIPYSMKTNGIVEDSMKAYSVNFTLNTDENWTTAMSVLVLRLTEWTFTMEDEMQRAVGDVLKRVLMVPPTHFTVEYSINPWMGGVVDKNKAHEQWNELKVAIEKEGVKVETLEQVKGLPDMVFVCNSGIVHGNKVYLSRFQHKERTGEQEHYLKWFEKEGFEIHGRDYADHFEGGGDACFSTYNTLWAGFGPRSNRSVYDKISKIGAFDSVICELALPQFYHLDTCFCPEEIKKRLPESIAVSDAEANAFICNAITIRKTVIAPIGVAAETKDRLAKLGYSVTEVDMSEFMKSGGACQCLVLKL
;
A
#
# COMPACT_ATOMS: atom_id res chain seq x y z
N MET A 1 16.20 -64.02 -135.47
CA MET A 1 15.53 -65.23 -134.96
C MET A 1 14.09 -64.86 -134.67
N VAL A 2 13.17 -65.43 -135.46
CA VAL A 2 12.12 -66.37 -134.98
C VAL A 2 11.09 -65.63 -134.11
N ALA A 3 10.02 -65.10 -134.70
CA ALA A 3 8.78 -65.79 -135.08
C ALA A 3 7.87 -66.09 -133.88
N THR A 4 6.69 -65.48 -133.90
CA THR A 4 5.38 -66.01 -133.51
C THR A 4 4.37 -65.07 -134.20
N ASP A 5 3.83 -65.40 -135.37
CA ASP A 5 2.58 -66.17 -135.56
C ASP A 5 1.47 -65.72 -134.59
N LYS A 6 0.19 -65.52 -134.93
CA LYS A 6 -0.67 -65.53 -136.12
C LYS A 6 -2.09 -65.63 -135.51
N VAL A 7 -3.11 -65.15 -136.22
CA VAL A 7 -4.56 -65.45 -136.00
C VAL A 7 -5.30 -64.63 -134.95
N PHE A 8 -6.11 -63.66 -135.40
CA PHE A 8 -7.57 -63.81 -135.43
C PHE A 8 -8.18 -62.87 -136.48
N GLN A 9 -9.07 -63.43 -137.29
CA GLN A 9 -9.88 -62.75 -138.30
C GLN A 9 -11.01 -61.93 -137.64
N SER A 10 -11.54 -60.99 -138.44
CA SER A 10 -12.86 -60.33 -138.38
C SER A 10 -13.07 -59.15 -137.44
N SER A 11 -13.06 -57.93 -138.01
CA SER A 11 -14.22 -57.01 -138.01
C SER A 11 -13.90 -55.78 -138.87
N ARG A 12 -14.74 -55.51 -139.88
CA ARG A 12 -14.74 -54.24 -140.63
C ARG A 12 -15.11 -53.09 -139.68
N GLU A 13 -14.34 -52.00 -139.68
CA GLU A 13 -14.89 -50.65 -139.43
C GLU A 13 -14.27 -49.66 -140.41
N TYR A 14 -15.00 -49.44 -141.51
CA TYR A 14 -14.91 -48.28 -142.38
C TYR A 14 -15.30 -47.06 -141.52
N ILE A 15 -14.43 -46.07 -141.34
CA ILE A 15 -14.89 -44.74 -140.91
C ILE A 15 -15.17 -43.93 -142.18
N PRO A 16 -16.44 -43.64 -142.51
CA PRO A 16 -16.80 -42.95 -143.74
C PRO A 16 -16.63 -41.44 -143.53
N THR A 17 -15.48 -40.89 -143.94
CA THR A 17 -15.36 -39.45 -144.15
C THR A 17 -15.40 -39.16 -145.65
N CYS A 18 -16.32 -38.30 -146.08
CA CYS A 18 -16.32 -37.87 -147.47
C CYS A 18 -15.03 -37.09 -147.76
N CYS A 19 -14.55 -37.14 -149.00
CA CYS A 19 -13.29 -36.50 -149.44
C CYS A 19 -13.17 -35.01 -149.09
N ILE A 20 -14.30 -34.32 -148.89
CA ILE A 20 -14.35 -32.91 -148.48
C ILE A 20 -14.00 -32.73 -147.00
N CYS A 21 -14.46 -33.63 -146.13
CA CYS A 21 -14.20 -33.55 -144.68
C CYS A 21 -12.75 -33.90 -144.33
N ALA A 22 -12.17 -34.90 -145.00
CA ALA A 22 -10.76 -35.26 -144.81
C ALA A 22 -9.81 -34.12 -145.21
N LYS A 23 -10.14 -33.38 -146.28
CA LYS A 23 -9.35 -32.24 -146.75
C LYS A 23 -9.40 -31.05 -145.77
N LYS A 24 -10.57 -30.75 -145.22
CA LYS A 24 -10.72 -29.70 -144.19
C LYS A 24 -9.96 -30.02 -142.90
N ILE A 25 -9.93 -31.29 -142.48
CA ILE A 25 -9.16 -31.70 -141.30
C ILE A 25 -7.66 -31.59 -141.58
N GLY A 26 -7.20 -31.97 -142.78
CA GLY A 26 -5.81 -31.76 -143.20
C GLY A 26 -5.39 -30.29 -143.15
N GLU A 27 -6.20 -29.40 -143.74
CA GLU A 27 -5.93 -27.95 -143.75
C GLU A 27 -5.93 -27.32 -142.34
N GLU A 28 -6.79 -27.81 -141.44
CA GLU A 28 -6.83 -27.35 -140.04
C GLU A 28 -5.64 -27.86 -139.23
N ILE A 29 -5.17 -29.09 -139.46
CA ILE A 29 -3.97 -29.63 -138.82
C ILE A 29 -2.73 -28.86 -139.29
N ASP A 30 -2.58 -28.62 -140.60
CA ASP A 30 -1.43 -27.87 -141.14
C ASP A 30 -1.38 -26.43 -140.58
N ARG A 31 -2.54 -25.77 -140.44
CA ARG A 31 -2.62 -24.46 -139.77
C ARG A 31 -2.12 -24.51 -138.34
N ARG A 32 -2.54 -25.51 -137.56
CA ARG A 32 -2.14 -25.65 -136.15
C ARG A 32 -0.66 -25.95 -136.00
N VAL A 33 -0.08 -26.77 -136.88
CA VAL A 33 1.36 -27.04 -136.90
C VAL A 33 2.13 -25.75 -137.16
N THR A 34 1.69 -24.95 -138.14
CA THR A 34 2.38 -23.69 -138.49
C THR A 34 2.38 -22.68 -137.33
N ILE A 35 1.26 -22.60 -136.58
CA ILE A 35 1.17 -21.72 -135.40
C ILE A 35 2.13 -22.20 -134.29
N LEU A 36 2.13 -23.49 -133.98
CA LEU A 36 2.99 -24.06 -132.95
C LEU A 36 4.49 -23.95 -133.29
N GLU A 37 4.86 -24.09 -134.57
CA GLU A 37 6.24 -23.90 -135.01
C GLU A 37 6.70 -22.45 -134.86
N ALA A 38 5.81 -21.47 -135.07
CA ALA A 38 6.10 -20.06 -134.84
C ALA A 38 6.28 -19.73 -133.36
N GLU A 39 5.38 -20.22 -132.49
CA GLU A 39 5.45 -20.03 -131.04
C GLU A 39 6.71 -20.67 -130.44
N HIS A 40 7.09 -21.87 -130.92
CA HIS A 40 8.30 -22.55 -130.47
C HIS A 40 9.58 -21.77 -130.85
N LYS A 41 9.58 -21.13 -132.03
CA LYS A 41 10.73 -20.33 -132.49
C LYS A 41 10.91 -19.06 -131.64
N GLU A 42 9.82 -18.39 -131.31
CA GLU A 42 9.84 -17.18 -130.47
C GLU A 42 10.35 -17.49 -129.05
N MET A 43 9.92 -18.62 -128.48
CA MET A 43 10.35 -19.06 -127.15
C MET A 43 11.86 -19.36 -127.07
N LEU A 44 12.43 -19.97 -128.12
CA LEU A 44 13.87 -20.26 -128.20
C LEU A 44 14.72 -18.99 -128.34
N GLU A 45 14.18 -17.95 -128.97
CA GLU A 45 14.88 -16.69 -129.20
C GLU A 45 14.95 -15.85 -127.91
N GLU A 46 13.91 -15.89 -127.07
CA GLU A 46 13.94 -15.30 -125.73
C GLU A 46 14.88 -16.02 -124.76
N LEU A 47 14.93 -17.36 -124.81
CA LEU A 47 15.86 -18.13 -123.97
C LEU A 47 17.33 -17.81 -124.27
N ARG A 48 17.69 -17.60 -125.55
CA ARG A 48 19.05 -17.19 -125.94
C ARG A 48 19.45 -15.82 -125.39
N LYS A 49 18.53 -14.85 -125.36
CA LYS A 49 18.81 -13.51 -124.80
C LYS A 49 19.11 -13.57 -123.30
N ILE A 50 18.53 -14.53 -122.57
CA ILE A 50 18.78 -14.74 -121.14
C ILE A 50 20.15 -15.38 -120.92
N GLU A 51 20.54 -16.35 -121.76
CA GLU A 51 21.84 -17.04 -121.68
C GLU A 51 23.02 -16.13 -122.04
N ASP A 52 22.89 -15.28 -123.06
CA ASP A 52 23.98 -14.40 -123.52
C ASP A 52 24.26 -13.21 -122.57
N GLY A 53 23.33 -12.86 -121.67
CA GLY A 53 23.47 -11.78 -120.68
C GLY A 53 24.22 -12.16 -119.38
N SER A 54 24.91 -13.30 -119.35
CA SER A 54 25.40 -13.97 -118.13
C SER A 54 26.77 -13.49 -117.59
N ASN A 55 27.61 -12.84 -118.41
CA ASN A 55 28.97 -12.47 -117.99
C ASN A 55 29.11 -11.14 -117.21
N GLU A 56 28.30 -10.10 -117.47
CA GLU A 56 28.32 -8.86 -116.66
C GLU A 56 27.65 -9.02 -115.28
N LYS A 57 26.74 -10.00 -115.14
CA LYS A 57 26.05 -10.28 -113.87
C LYS A 57 26.91 -11.04 -112.86
N HIS A 58 27.93 -11.79 -113.29
CA HIS A 58 28.73 -12.63 -112.39
C HIS A 58 29.62 -11.81 -111.42
N ALA A 59 30.29 -10.76 -111.90
CA ALA A 59 31.10 -9.89 -111.05
C ALA A 59 30.25 -9.04 -110.08
N LYS A 60 29.08 -8.58 -110.54
CA LYS A 60 28.12 -7.81 -109.72
C LYS A 60 27.45 -8.71 -108.66
N ASN A 61 27.13 -9.96 -109.00
CA ASN A 61 26.65 -10.95 -108.04
C ASN A 61 27.69 -11.30 -106.97
N SER A 62 28.97 -11.41 -107.32
CA SER A 62 30.04 -11.68 -106.36
C SER A 62 30.20 -10.53 -105.34
N CYS A 63 30.14 -9.28 -105.79
CA CYS A 63 30.22 -8.10 -104.92
C CYS A 63 29.01 -8.00 -103.98
N LEU A 64 27.80 -8.18 -104.53
CA LEU A 64 26.56 -8.20 -103.74
C LEU A 64 26.52 -9.37 -102.75
N GLN A 65 27.08 -10.54 -103.10
CA GLN A 65 27.22 -11.67 -102.17
C GLN A 65 28.16 -11.35 -101.01
N ALA A 66 29.28 -10.67 -101.25
CA ALA A 66 30.19 -10.24 -100.20
C ALA A 66 29.53 -9.23 -99.25
N GLU A 67 28.83 -8.23 -99.80
CA GLU A 67 28.09 -7.22 -99.02
C GLU A 67 26.94 -7.84 -98.21
N LEU A 68 26.19 -8.78 -98.82
CA LEU A 68 25.14 -9.53 -98.13
C LEU A 68 25.68 -10.42 -97.01
N THR A 69 26.91 -10.92 -97.15
CA THR A 69 27.60 -11.68 -96.08
C THR A 69 28.06 -10.75 -94.96
N ALA A 70 28.60 -9.56 -95.28
CA ALA A 70 29.00 -8.56 -94.30
C ALA A 70 27.79 -8.05 -93.49
N LEU A 71 26.69 -7.70 -94.15
CA LEU A 71 25.45 -7.27 -93.51
C LEU A 71 24.83 -8.38 -92.64
N LYS A 72 24.92 -9.65 -93.05
CA LYS A 72 24.49 -10.78 -92.22
C LYS A 72 25.33 -10.93 -90.96
N ASN A 73 26.64 -10.71 -91.06
CA ASN A 73 27.52 -10.76 -89.90
C ASN A 73 27.24 -9.59 -88.94
N GLU A 74 27.04 -8.38 -89.46
CA GLU A 74 26.65 -7.20 -88.67
C GLU A 74 25.28 -7.40 -87.99
N GLN A 75 24.30 -7.95 -88.72
CA GLN A 75 23.00 -8.33 -88.17
C GLN A 75 23.14 -9.35 -87.03
N ALA A 76 24.01 -10.35 -87.18
CA ALA A 76 24.28 -11.34 -86.14
C ALA A 76 24.93 -10.68 -84.90
N GLU A 77 25.90 -9.78 -85.08
CA GLU A 77 26.53 -9.05 -83.96
C GLU A 77 25.55 -8.15 -83.21
N LEU A 78 24.70 -7.42 -83.94
CA LEU A 78 23.67 -6.56 -83.35
C LEU A 78 22.61 -7.39 -82.60
N THR A 79 22.27 -8.58 -83.10
CA THR A 79 21.33 -9.49 -82.41
C THR A 79 21.91 -9.94 -81.07
N VAL A 80 23.20 -10.29 -81.02
CA VAL A 80 23.88 -10.65 -79.77
C VAL A 80 23.92 -9.47 -78.77
N LYS A 81 24.14 -8.25 -79.26
CA LYS A 81 24.12 -7.04 -78.41
C LYS A 81 22.72 -6.75 -77.87
N LEU A 82 21.68 -6.93 -78.69
CA LEU A 82 20.28 -6.80 -78.26
C LEU A 82 19.95 -7.81 -77.15
N ASP A 83 20.33 -9.08 -77.33
CA ASP A 83 20.12 -10.12 -76.32
C ASP A 83 20.85 -9.81 -75.00
N ALA A 84 22.04 -9.20 -75.07
CA ALA A 84 22.79 -8.78 -73.89
C ALA A 84 22.11 -7.60 -73.16
N LEU A 85 21.66 -6.59 -73.91
CA LEU A 85 20.93 -5.45 -73.38
C LEU A 85 19.57 -5.86 -72.78
N ASP A 86 18.85 -6.79 -73.39
CA ASP A 86 17.60 -7.33 -72.84
C ASP A 86 17.83 -8.07 -71.52
N LYS A 87 18.95 -8.80 -71.39
CA LYS A 87 19.33 -9.41 -70.10
C LYS A 87 19.64 -8.35 -69.05
N GLU A 88 20.40 -7.31 -69.39
CA GLU A 88 20.68 -6.20 -68.47
C GLU A 88 19.40 -5.48 -68.04
N LEU A 89 18.51 -5.17 -68.99
CA LEU A 89 17.22 -4.52 -68.71
C LEU A 89 16.39 -5.36 -67.72
N ASN A 90 16.31 -6.67 -67.94
CA ASN A 90 15.61 -7.58 -67.03
C ASN A 90 16.22 -7.60 -65.62
N THR A 91 17.55 -7.51 -65.49
CA THR A 91 18.20 -7.44 -64.18
C THR A 91 17.92 -6.13 -63.45
N VAL A 92 17.93 -5.01 -64.17
CA VAL A 92 17.61 -3.69 -63.61
C VAL A 92 16.14 -3.63 -63.18
N ASP A 93 15.22 -4.15 -63.97
CA ASP A 93 13.80 -4.22 -63.62
C ASP A 93 13.55 -5.07 -62.37
N ALA A 94 14.26 -6.19 -62.23
CA ALA A 94 14.20 -7.02 -61.03
C ALA A 94 14.71 -6.24 -59.80
N TYR A 95 15.82 -5.52 -59.94
CA TYR A 95 16.40 -4.71 -58.87
C TYR A 95 15.47 -3.55 -58.49
N GLN A 96 14.88 -2.85 -59.46
CA GLN A 96 13.93 -1.77 -59.24
C GLN A 96 12.69 -2.27 -58.48
N LYS A 97 12.17 -3.45 -58.83
CA LYS A 97 11.06 -4.08 -58.09
C LYS A 97 11.45 -4.37 -56.64
N GLN A 98 12.64 -4.91 -56.41
CA GLN A 98 13.13 -5.20 -55.06
C GLN A 98 13.28 -3.93 -54.21
N VAL A 99 13.89 -2.87 -54.76
CA VAL A 99 14.04 -1.58 -54.08
C VAL A 99 12.69 -0.95 -53.78
N ASN A 100 11.74 -1.00 -54.72
CA ASN A 100 10.39 -0.47 -54.51
C ASN A 100 9.64 -1.22 -53.39
N GLU A 101 9.81 -2.54 -53.30
CA GLU A 101 9.21 -3.34 -52.23
C GLU A 101 9.85 -3.01 -50.87
N GLN A 102 11.18 -2.87 -50.81
CA GLN A 102 11.86 -2.42 -49.59
C GLN A 102 11.40 -1.02 -49.16
N ALA A 103 11.27 -0.08 -50.10
CA ALA A 103 10.79 1.28 -49.81
C ALA A 103 9.38 1.27 -49.19
N LYS A 104 8.47 0.41 -49.68
CA LYS A 104 7.14 0.23 -49.06
C LYS A 104 7.24 -0.30 -47.64
N GLN A 105 8.10 -1.30 -47.40
CA GLN A 105 8.29 -1.87 -46.06
C GLN A 105 8.86 -0.84 -45.08
N TYR A 106 9.82 -0.02 -45.51
CA TYR A 106 10.36 1.06 -44.67
C TYR A 106 9.32 2.11 -44.34
N LYS A 107 8.50 2.49 -45.33
CA LYS A 107 7.40 3.44 -45.12
C LYS A 107 6.38 2.94 -44.10
N GLN A 108 6.01 1.65 -44.19
CA GLN A 108 5.11 1.04 -43.19
C GLN A 108 5.72 1.07 -41.79
N LYS A 109 7.00 0.69 -41.65
CA LYS A 109 7.71 0.73 -40.35
C LYS A 109 7.80 2.14 -39.76
N GLU A 110 7.97 3.15 -40.61
CA GLU A 110 7.97 4.55 -40.20
C GLU A 110 6.58 4.97 -39.67
N GLU A 111 5.52 4.64 -40.38
CA GLU A 111 4.13 4.91 -39.95
C GLU A 111 3.78 4.19 -38.63
N ASP A 112 4.17 2.92 -38.50
CA ASP A 112 4.00 2.13 -37.27
C ASP A 112 4.80 2.75 -36.10
N GLY A 113 6.03 3.18 -36.38
CA GLY A 113 6.91 3.83 -35.39
C GLY A 113 6.34 5.17 -34.90
N ILE A 114 5.77 5.98 -35.79
CA ILE A 114 5.10 7.23 -35.44
C ILE A 114 3.88 6.96 -34.55
N CYS A 115 3.09 5.92 -34.87
CA CYS A 115 1.95 5.53 -34.05
C CYS A 115 2.39 5.09 -32.64
N ALA A 116 3.43 4.25 -32.54
CA ALA A 116 3.97 3.82 -31.26
C ALA A 116 4.52 4.98 -30.41
N LEU A 117 5.23 5.94 -31.04
CA LEU A 117 5.75 7.12 -30.35
C LEU A 117 4.63 8.00 -29.81
N ARG A 118 3.56 8.19 -30.58
CA ARG A 118 2.36 8.93 -30.15
C ARG A 118 1.71 8.26 -28.95
N ASP A 119 1.56 6.94 -28.98
CA ASP A 119 0.90 6.21 -27.91
C ASP A 119 1.72 6.24 -26.60
N LEU A 120 3.05 6.09 -26.70
CA LEU A 120 3.98 6.27 -25.57
C LEU A 120 3.94 7.70 -25.01
N THR A 121 3.86 8.70 -25.88
CA THR A 121 3.76 10.11 -25.46
C THR A 121 2.47 10.35 -24.68
N ARG A 122 1.34 9.78 -25.13
CA ARG A 122 0.05 9.86 -24.42
C ARG A 122 0.13 9.20 -23.05
N GLU A 123 0.77 8.04 -22.95
CA GLU A 123 0.96 7.34 -21.67
C GLU A 123 1.84 8.17 -20.71
N SER A 124 2.95 8.72 -21.20
CA SER A 124 3.82 9.60 -20.41
C SER A 124 3.09 10.85 -19.89
N LEU A 125 2.23 11.46 -20.70
CA LEU A 125 1.39 12.59 -20.26
C LEU A 125 0.39 12.16 -19.19
N GLY A 126 -0.28 11.02 -19.37
CA GLY A 126 -1.20 10.48 -18.37
C GLY A 126 -0.52 10.16 -17.03
N LEU A 127 0.70 9.60 -17.07
CA LEU A 127 1.51 9.36 -15.88
C LEU A 127 1.95 10.68 -15.21
N SER A 128 2.30 11.70 -15.99
CA SER A 128 2.65 13.03 -15.48
C SER A 128 1.46 13.68 -14.75
N ASP A 129 0.26 13.66 -15.35
CA ASP A 129 -0.96 14.20 -14.75
C ASP A 129 -1.31 13.45 -13.44
N LEU A 130 -1.19 12.12 -13.45
CA LEU A 130 -1.39 11.30 -12.25
C LEU A 130 -0.39 11.66 -11.15
N ASN A 131 0.89 11.81 -11.49
CA ASN A 131 1.92 12.18 -10.53
C ASN A 131 1.67 13.57 -9.93
N GLN A 132 1.23 14.53 -10.75
CA GLN A 132 0.86 15.86 -10.28
C GLN A 132 -0.36 15.82 -9.34
N SER A 133 -1.37 15.00 -9.65
CA SER A 133 -2.52 14.77 -8.79
C SER A 133 -2.14 14.13 -7.45
N LEU A 134 -1.28 13.11 -7.49
CA LEU A 134 -0.77 12.44 -6.28
C LEU A 134 0.06 13.39 -5.42
N THR A 135 0.89 14.23 -6.04
CA THR A 135 1.68 15.26 -5.34
C THR A 135 0.77 16.27 -4.65
N ALA A 136 -0.23 16.81 -5.35
CA ALA A 136 -1.19 17.74 -4.75
C ALA A 136 -1.95 17.11 -3.57
N ARG A 137 -2.32 15.82 -3.69
CA ARG A 137 -2.98 15.08 -2.61
C ARG A 137 -2.05 14.82 -1.43
N ARG A 138 -0.78 14.52 -1.69
CA ARG A 138 0.25 14.42 -0.64
C ARG A 138 0.38 15.75 0.10
N ASP A 139 0.53 16.86 -0.62
CA ASP A 139 0.72 18.18 -0.02
C ASP A 139 -0.52 18.62 0.79
N TYR A 140 -1.73 18.31 0.29
CA TYR A 140 -2.97 18.49 1.04
C TYR A 140 -2.97 17.67 2.34
N ASN A 141 -2.64 16.38 2.27
CA ASN A 141 -2.58 15.51 3.44
C ASN A 141 -1.50 15.94 4.43
N GLU A 142 -0.33 16.38 3.95
CA GLU A 142 0.73 16.94 4.80
C GLU A 142 0.27 18.22 5.50
N THR A 143 -0.43 19.11 4.80
CA THR A 143 -0.99 20.33 5.39
C THR A 143 -2.05 20.00 6.42
N ALA A 144 -2.97 19.07 6.11
CA ALA A 144 -3.98 18.60 7.04
C ALA A 144 -3.36 17.92 8.27
N MET A 145 -2.30 17.11 8.09
CA MET A 145 -1.56 16.51 9.21
C MET A 145 -0.85 17.55 10.06
N ARG A 146 -0.25 18.59 9.46
CA ARG A 146 0.32 19.73 10.22
C ARG A 146 -0.76 20.43 11.02
N SER A 147 -1.89 20.76 10.40
CA SER A 147 -3.02 21.37 11.10
C SER A 147 -3.55 20.47 12.22
N LEU A 148 -3.64 19.16 12.03
CA LEU A 148 -4.08 18.23 13.07
C LEU A 148 -3.05 18.06 14.21
N ASN A 149 -1.76 18.11 13.90
CA ASN A 149 -0.70 18.09 14.91
C ASN A 149 -0.63 19.40 15.71
N ASP A 150 -1.00 20.52 15.09
CA ASP A 150 -1.02 21.85 15.71
C ASP A 150 -2.37 22.16 16.42
N ILE A 151 -3.39 21.29 16.30
CA ILE A 151 -4.66 21.43 17.03
C ILE A 151 -4.51 20.81 18.41
N GLU A 152 -4.28 21.65 19.40
CA GLU A 152 -4.40 21.25 20.81
C GLU A 152 -5.91 21.12 21.11
N LEU A 153 -6.41 19.89 21.26
CA LEU A 153 -7.84 19.58 21.46
C LEU A 153 -8.47 20.39 22.60
N TYR A 154 -7.69 20.71 23.63
CA TYR A 154 -8.14 21.52 24.75
C TYR A 154 -8.09 23.01 24.47
N SER A 155 -7.13 23.53 23.70
CA SER A 155 -7.15 24.95 23.30
C SER A 155 -8.25 25.25 22.29
N LEU A 156 -8.76 24.23 21.59
CA LEU A 156 -9.93 24.34 20.72
C LEU A 156 -11.26 24.47 21.50
N VAL A 157 -11.37 23.84 22.69
CA VAL A 157 -12.60 23.82 23.51
C VAL A 157 -12.56 24.84 24.66
N PHE A 158 -11.36 25.11 25.19
CA PHE A 158 -11.09 26.02 26.30
C PHE A 158 -9.94 26.98 25.92
N ASP A 159 -10.30 28.15 25.39
CA ASP A 159 -9.34 29.23 25.09
C ASP A 159 -8.97 29.97 26.38
N ILE A 160 -7.86 29.58 26.99
CA ILE A 160 -7.41 30.15 28.26
C ILE A 160 -6.21 31.07 28.02
N LYS A 161 -6.33 32.33 28.45
CA LYS A 161 -5.34 33.38 28.25
C LYS A 161 -5.20 34.24 29.48
N THR A 162 -4.12 35.00 29.58
CA THR A 162 -4.00 36.10 30.54
C THR A 162 -3.77 37.41 29.82
N ASN A 163 -4.54 38.44 30.19
CA ASN A 163 -4.36 39.79 29.70
C ASN A 163 -3.92 40.70 30.85
N GLY A 164 -2.61 40.88 31.00
CA GLY A 164 -2.03 41.62 32.12
C GLY A 164 -2.27 40.92 33.46
N ARG A 165 -3.16 41.47 34.29
CA ARG A 165 -3.51 40.92 35.63
C ARG A 165 -4.82 40.13 35.67
N VAL A 166 -5.50 39.99 34.53
CA VAL A 166 -6.82 39.35 34.42
C VAL A 166 -6.68 38.03 33.67
N GLY A 167 -7.18 36.95 34.26
CA GLY A 167 -7.30 35.66 33.58
C GLY A 167 -8.53 35.64 32.68
N MET A 168 -8.45 34.96 31.54
CA MET A 168 -9.56 34.80 30.60
C MET A 168 -9.75 33.31 30.28
N VAL A 169 -11.02 32.88 30.26
CA VAL A 169 -11.40 31.50 29.88
C VAL A 169 -12.51 31.61 28.83
N ASN A 170 -12.31 31.04 27.65
CA ASN A 170 -13.22 31.15 26.49
C ASN A 170 -13.58 32.60 26.13
N GLY A 171 -12.59 33.49 26.21
CA GLY A 171 -12.76 34.91 25.94
C GLY A 171 -13.53 35.69 27.03
N LEU A 172 -13.86 35.07 28.16
CA LEU A 172 -14.57 35.69 29.29
C LEU A 172 -13.58 36.06 30.39
N ASN A 173 -13.66 37.29 30.91
CA ASN A 173 -12.76 37.77 31.95
C ASN A 173 -13.11 37.21 33.34
N LEU A 174 -12.08 36.73 34.03
CA LEU A 174 -12.14 36.27 35.41
C LEU A 174 -11.40 37.25 36.33
N GLY A 175 -12.17 38.05 37.07
CA GLY A 175 -11.64 39.02 38.02
C GLY A 175 -12.53 40.25 38.16
N ARG A 176 -12.05 41.22 38.93
CA ARG A 176 -12.68 42.54 39.13
C ARG A 176 -11.61 43.63 39.21
N LEU A 177 -11.64 44.58 38.29
CA LEU A 177 -10.82 45.79 38.37
C LEU A 177 -11.64 46.97 38.92
N ASN A 178 -10.94 47.93 39.54
CA ASN A 178 -11.54 49.17 40.05
C ASN A 178 -12.36 49.83 38.93
N GLN A 179 -13.63 50.17 39.24
CA GLN A 179 -14.71 50.67 38.36
C GLN A 179 -15.69 49.64 37.76
N GLY A 180 -15.56 48.33 38.06
CA GLY A 180 -16.61 47.36 37.70
C GLY A 180 -16.70 47.04 36.20
N TYR A 181 -15.58 47.15 35.49
CA TYR A 181 -15.44 46.86 34.06
C TYR A 181 -15.81 45.40 33.71
N ILE A 182 -15.58 44.47 34.64
CA ILE A 182 -15.95 43.06 34.50
C ILE A 182 -17.21 42.81 35.33
N THR A 183 -18.26 42.30 34.68
CA THR A 183 -19.53 42.01 35.36
C THR A 183 -19.48 40.67 36.08
N TRP A 184 -20.28 40.53 37.15
CA TRP A 184 -20.42 39.22 37.81
C TRP A 184 -20.97 38.14 36.88
N LYS A 185 -21.80 38.49 35.90
CA LYS A 185 -22.31 37.52 34.91
C LYS A 185 -21.17 36.92 34.07
N GLU A 186 -20.25 37.77 33.62
CA GLU A 186 -19.07 37.35 32.87
C GLU A 186 -18.12 36.53 33.73
N CYS A 187 -17.82 37.01 34.95
CA CYS A 187 -16.97 36.29 35.90
C CYS A 187 -17.55 34.91 36.27
N ASN A 188 -18.88 34.79 36.44
CA ASN A 188 -19.54 33.53 36.73
C ASN A 188 -19.47 32.55 35.56
N ALA A 189 -19.63 33.05 34.32
CA ALA A 189 -19.51 32.22 33.13
C ALA A 189 -18.06 31.75 32.89
N ALA A 190 -17.08 32.60 33.20
CA ALA A 190 -15.67 32.21 33.20
C ALA A 190 -15.37 31.13 34.26
N LEU A 191 -15.90 31.28 35.49
CA LEU A 191 -15.78 30.25 36.54
C LEU A 191 -16.46 28.94 36.16
N ALA A 192 -17.65 28.98 35.58
CA ALA A 192 -18.34 27.79 35.09
C ALA A 192 -17.52 27.05 34.03
N SER A 193 -16.92 27.78 33.09
CA SER A 193 -16.03 27.21 32.08
C SER A 193 -14.78 26.58 32.72
N ALA A 194 -14.20 27.23 33.74
CA ALA A 194 -13.06 26.69 34.47
C ALA A 194 -13.39 25.42 35.28
N VAL A 195 -14.57 25.36 35.92
CA VAL A 195 -15.06 24.15 36.62
C VAL A 195 -15.34 23.02 35.63
N HIS A 196 -15.90 23.34 34.46
CA HIS A 196 -16.14 22.36 33.42
C HIS A 196 -14.83 21.75 32.90
N LEU A 197 -13.83 22.58 32.64
CA LEU A 197 -12.48 22.12 32.28
C LEU A 197 -11.90 21.20 33.37
N LEU A 198 -11.95 21.62 34.64
CA LEU A 198 -11.44 20.81 35.74
C LEU A 198 -12.15 19.45 35.83
N LYS A 199 -13.47 19.40 35.62
CA LYS A 199 -14.23 18.15 35.57
C LYS A 199 -13.78 17.25 34.42
N VAL A 200 -13.58 17.81 33.22
CA VAL A 200 -13.08 17.05 32.06
C VAL A 200 -11.72 16.45 32.38
N ILE A 201 -10.81 17.23 32.99
CA ILE A 201 -9.47 16.79 33.39
C ILE A 201 -9.55 15.67 34.44
N ILE A 202 -10.30 15.86 35.53
CA ILE A 202 -10.47 14.86 36.58
C ILE A 202 -11.05 13.55 36.02
N THR A 203 -12.08 13.64 35.17
CA THR A 203 -12.73 12.46 34.59
C THR A 203 -11.81 11.73 33.61
N ARG A 204 -10.92 12.46 32.93
CA ARG A 204 -10.02 11.87 31.94
C ARG A 204 -8.83 11.16 32.57
N ILE A 205 -8.28 11.71 33.65
CA ILE A 205 -7.14 11.17 34.40
C ILE A 205 -7.60 10.18 35.48
N ASP A 206 -8.89 10.19 35.83
CA ASP A 206 -9.48 9.36 36.89
C ASP A 206 -8.89 9.67 38.28
N VAL A 207 -8.80 10.96 38.61
CA VAL A 207 -8.28 11.41 39.91
C VAL A 207 -9.36 11.33 40.98
N ASP A 208 -9.04 10.70 42.11
CA ASP A 208 -9.86 10.78 43.31
C ASP A 208 -9.73 12.16 43.97
N ILE A 209 -10.84 12.90 43.99
CA ILE A 209 -10.95 14.22 44.61
C ILE A 209 -11.82 14.21 45.88
N HIS A 210 -12.18 13.04 46.43
CA HIS A 210 -12.98 12.92 47.66
C HIS A 210 -12.39 13.76 48.81
N PRO A 211 -13.16 14.61 49.52
CA PRO A 211 -14.63 14.63 49.59
C PRO A 211 -15.34 15.51 48.56
N PHE A 212 -14.67 16.00 47.52
CA PHE A 212 -15.27 16.92 46.56
C PHE A 212 -15.81 16.22 45.31
N LYS A 213 -16.77 16.87 44.64
CA LYS A 213 -17.28 16.47 43.32
C LYS A 213 -17.55 17.72 42.48
N CYS A 214 -17.09 17.71 41.23
CA CYS A 214 -17.30 18.79 40.27
C CYS A 214 -18.46 18.43 39.33
N ASP A 215 -19.57 19.18 39.39
CA ASP A 215 -20.74 18.99 38.53
C ASP A 215 -20.97 20.26 37.68
N PRO A 216 -20.86 20.21 36.34
CA PRO A 216 -20.84 21.41 35.50
C PRO A 216 -22.22 21.88 35.01
N LEU A 217 -23.32 21.30 35.49
CA LEU A 217 -24.65 21.59 34.96
C LEU A 217 -25.28 22.81 35.66
N GLY A 218 -25.26 23.97 34.98
CA GLY A 218 -25.99 25.17 35.40
C GLY A 218 -25.09 26.28 35.95
N LEU A 219 -25.45 26.83 37.11
CA LEU A 219 -24.58 27.77 37.84
C LEU A 219 -23.35 27.02 38.36
N PRO A 220 -22.17 27.66 38.42
CA PRO A 220 -20.97 26.97 38.92
C PRO A 220 -21.12 26.67 40.41
N TYR A 221 -20.92 25.41 40.81
CA TYR A 221 -20.79 24.97 42.21
C TYR A 221 -19.84 23.77 42.31
N ILE A 222 -19.40 23.48 43.54
CA ILE A 222 -18.68 22.25 43.89
C ILE A 222 -19.45 21.56 45.00
N THR A 223 -19.65 20.26 44.86
CA THR A 223 -20.32 19.46 45.88
C THR A 223 -19.30 18.95 46.88
N TYR A 224 -19.52 19.19 48.16
CA TYR A 224 -18.76 18.62 49.27
C TYR A 224 -19.54 17.47 49.90
N ILE A 225 -18.92 16.31 50.02
CA ILE A 225 -19.48 15.10 50.61
C ILE A 225 -19.05 15.06 52.08
N LYS A 226 -19.99 15.18 53.01
CA LYS A 226 -19.72 15.10 54.44
C LYS A 226 -19.46 13.67 54.88
N ASP A 227 -18.87 13.51 56.06
CA ASP A 227 -18.56 12.20 56.65
C ASP A 227 -19.81 11.30 56.84
N ASP A 228 -21.00 11.90 56.94
CA ASP A 228 -22.29 11.20 57.03
C ASP A 228 -22.90 10.82 55.66
N GLY A 229 -22.19 11.12 54.56
CA GLY A 229 -22.62 10.89 53.18
C GLY A 229 -23.57 11.95 52.62
N SER A 230 -23.91 13.00 53.37
CA SER A 230 -24.71 14.10 52.85
C SER A 230 -23.91 15.02 51.93
N GLU A 231 -24.56 15.52 50.88
CA GLU A 231 -23.96 16.43 49.90
C GLU A 231 -24.31 17.89 50.23
N GLU A 232 -23.30 18.76 50.20
CA GLU A 232 -23.44 20.20 50.35
C GLU A 232 -22.93 20.93 49.10
N GLU A 233 -23.79 21.73 48.48
CA GLU A 233 -23.44 22.53 47.31
C GLU A 233 -22.75 23.83 47.72
N LEU A 234 -21.48 23.99 47.32
CA LEU A 234 -20.69 25.19 47.53
C LEU A 234 -20.74 26.07 46.27
N PRO A 235 -21.46 27.21 46.29
CA PRO A 235 -21.68 28.03 45.11
C PRO A 235 -20.39 28.76 44.67
N LEU A 236 -20.16 28.81 43.37
CA LEU A 236 -19.04 29.49 42.70
C LEU A 236 -19.50 30.67 41.84
N PHE A 237 -20.59 31.33 42.23
CA PHE A 237 -21.11 32.50 41.54
C PHE A 237 -21.16 33.75 42.42
N GLY A 238 -20.95 34.89 41.78
CA GLY A 238 -20.91 36.23 42.32
C GLY A 238 -22.04 36.51 43.33
N PRO A 239 -21.70 36.78 44.59
CA PRO A 239 -22.68 36.78 45.67
C PRO A 239 -23.38 38.14 45.85
N ASN A 240 -24.64 38.11 46.29
CA ASN A 240 -25.21 39.22 47.08
C ASN A 240 -24.42 39.38 48.40
N LYS A 241 -24.50 40.53 49.10
CA LYS A 241 -23.71 40.76 50.35
C LYS A 241 -23.79 39.58 51.36
N SER A 242 -24.95 38.93 51.47
CA SER A 242 -25.20 37.81 52.39
C SER A 242 -24.63 36.45 51.94
N GLN A 243 -24.25 36.29 50.66
CA GLN A 243 -23.79 35.03 50.06
C GLN A 243 -22.26 34.95 49.93
N ARG A 244 -21.53 36.00 50.34
CA ARG A 244 -20.07 36.10 50.23
C ARG A 244 -19.31 34.96 50.95
N PRO A 245 -19.69 34.54 52.17
CA PRO A 245 -19.00 33.44 52.85
C PRO A 245 -19.09 32.11 52.09
N ASN A 246 -20.26 31.80 51.52
CA ASN A 246 -20.47 30.55 50.77
C ASN A 246 -19.70 30.55 49.44
N PHE A 247 -19.58 31.72 48.80
CA PHE A 247 -18.76 31.89 47.59
C PHE A 247 -17.27 31.70 47.88
N ASP A 248 -16.76 32.22 48.99
CA ASP A 248 -15.38 32.00 49.41
C ASP A 248 -15.09 30.51 49.70
N GLN A 249 -16.03 29.82 50.34
CA GLN A 249 -15.93 28.37 50.56
C GLN A 249 -15.91 27.59 49.24
N GLY A 250 -16.74 27.97 48.27
CA GLY A 250 -16.71 27.41 46.93
C GLY A 250 -15.36 27.60 46.23
N LEU A 251 -14.77 28.81 46.30
CA LEU A 251 -13.47 29.09 45.69
C LEU A 251 -12.33 28.31 46.36
N ILE A 252 -12.38 28.16 47.68
CA ILE A 252 -11.40 27.34 48.42
C ILE A 252 -11.54 25.86 48.04
N ALA A 253 -12.77 25.35 47.91
CA ALA A 253 -13.01 23.98 47.45
C ALA A 253 -12.50 23.77 46.02
N PHE A 254 -12.72 24.75 45.12
CA PHE A 254 -12.21 24.70 43.76
C PHE A 254 -10.68 24.66 43.71
N HIS A 255 -10.04 25.52 44.50
CA HIS A 255 -8.60 25.50 44.67
C HIS A 255 -8.10 24.15 45.22
N GLU A 256 -8.79 23.54 46.18
CA GLU A 256 -8.38 22.26 46.75
C GLU A 256 -8.53 21.10 45.75
N CYS A 257 -9.60 21.06 44.96
CA CYS A 257 -9.73 20.13 43.83
C CYS A 257 -8.57 20.32 42.83
N LEU A 258 -8.22 21.57 42.55
CA LEU A 258 -7.15 21.91 41.63
C LEU A 258 -5.80 21.38 42.15
N LYS A 259 -5.51 21.63 43.44
CA LYS A 259 -4.30 21.18 44.12
C LYS A 259 -4.18 19.66 44.19
N ARG A 260 -5.26 18.95 44.51
CA ARG A 260 -5.27 17.47 44.57
C ARG A 260 -4.97 16.86 43.21
N THR A 261 -5.60 17.38 42.16
CA THR A 261 -5.34 16.99 40.78
C THR A 261 -3.87 17.23 40.40
N THR A 262 -3.31 18.38 40.78
CA THR A 262 -1.88 18.68 40.57
C THR A 262 -0.95 17.72 41.31
N THR A 263 -1.27 17.42 42.57
CA THR A 263 -0.44 16.55 43.41
C THR A 263 -0.42 15.14 42.84
N PHE A 264 -1.58 14.63 42.44
CA PHE A 264 -1.70 13.34 41.77
C PHE A 264 -0.85 13.27 40.49
N LEU A 265 -0.91 14.32 39.65
CA LEU A 265 -0.09 14.39 38.43
C LEU A 265 1.40 14.46 38.72
N SER A 266 1.81 15.26 39.71
CA SER A 266 3.21 15.36 40.16
C SER A 266 3.77 14.01 40.61
N GLU A 267 2.98 13.27 41.39
CA GLU A 267 3.40 11.99 41.99
C GLU A 267 3.40 10.87 40.94
N THR A 268 2.39 10.83 40.08
CA THR A 268 2.22 9.76 39.09
C THR A 268 3.21 9.91 37.93
N HIS A 269 3.55 11.15 37.54
CA HIS A 269 4.30 11.40 36.30
C HIS A 269 5.62 12.16 36.50
N ASN A 270 6.05 12.38 37.74
CA ASN A 270 7.30 13.07 38.09
C ASN A 270 7.44 14.47 37.43
N ILE A 271 6.31 15.14 37.25
CA ILE A 271 6.26 16.49 36.66
C ILE A 271 6.66 17.50 37.71
N ARG A 272 7.65 18.34 37.39
CA ARG A 272 7.97 19.51 38.23
C ARG A 272 6.94 20.60 37.97
N ILE A 273 6.02 20.79 38.91
CA ILE A 273 5.18 21.98 38.92
C ILE A 273 6.00 23.16 39.45
N PRO A 274 6.16 24.25 38.67
CA PRO A 274 7.06 25.35 39.02
C PRO A 274 6.61 26.18 40.23
N TYR A 275 5.39 26.00 40.73
CA TYR A 275 4.82 26.81 41.81
C TYR A 275 3.94 25.98 42.77
N SER A 276 3.88 26.41 44.04
CA SER A 276 3.17 25.68 45.10
C SER A 276 1.74 26.19 45.30
N MET A 277 0.77 25.27 45.37
CA MET A 277 -0.59 25.55 45.85
C MET A 277 -0.67 25.22 47.34
N LYS A 278 -0.88 26.23 48.18
CA LYS A 278 -0.93 26.09 49.63
C LYS A 278 -2.35 25.83 50.11
N THR A 279 -2.48 25.18 51.27
CA THR A 279 -3.78 24.96 51.93
C THR A 279 -4.50 26.28 52.18
N ASN A 280 -5.83 26.24 52.27
CA ASN A 280 -6.71 27.39 52.53
C ASN A 280 -6.80 28.42 51.39
N GLY A 281 -6.64 28.00 50.14
CA GLY A 281 -6.91 28.85 48.98
C GLY A 281 -5.83 29.92 48.74
N ILE A 282 -4.57 29.59 49.00
CA ILE A 282 -3.44 30.49 48.75
C ILE A 282 -2.72 30.02 47.48
N VAL A 283 -2.71 30.87 46.46
CA VAL A 283 -2.00 30.66 45.20
C VAL A 283 -0.74 31.52 45.15
N GLU A 284 0.35 30.95 44.66
CA GLU A 284 1.64 31.63 44.58
C GLU A 284 2.07 31.85 43.13
N ASP A 285 2.58 33.05 42.88
CA ASP A 285 3.43 33.37 41.73
C ASP A 285 4.88 33.46 42.22
N SER A 286 5.83 33.46 41.29
CA SER A 286 7.29 33.60 41.45
C SER A 286 7.74 34.66 42.48
N MET A 287 6.92 35.67 42.75
CA MET A 287 7.27 36.79 43.64
C MET A 287 6.34 36.97 44.86
N LYS A 288 5.11 36.44 44.86
CA LYS A 288 4.10 36.76 45.89
C LYS A 288 2.99 35.72 46.01
N ALA A 289 2.43 35.59 47.22
CA ALA A 289 1.25 34.80 47.53
C ALA A 289 -0.03 35.64 47.52
N TYR A 290 -1.11 35.08 46.97
CA TYR A 290 -2.43 35.70 46.84
C TYR A 290 -3.51 34.77 47.40
N SER A 291 -4.52 35.34 48.05
CA SER A 291 -5.66 34.57 48.56
C SER A 291 -6.81 34.57 47.55
N VAL A 292 -7.40 33.40 47.30
CA VAL A 292 -8.61 33.27 46.47
C VAL A 292 -9.87 33.73 47.20
N ASN A 293 -9.80 33.95 48.52
CA ASN A 293 -10.91 34.50 49.29
C ASN A 293 -11.22 35.92 48.80
N PHE A 294 -12.46 36.16 48.37
CA PHE A 294 -12.91 37.45 47.87
C PHE A 294 -13.19 38.44 49.00
N THR A 295 -13.82 37.98 50.10
CA THR A 295 -14.28 38.87 51.18
C THR A 295 -13.13 39.59 51.92
N LEU A 296 -11.99 38.91 52.07
CA LEU A 296 -10.83 39.42 52.80
C LEU A 296 -9.79 40.06 51.87
N ASN A 297 -10.16 40.39 50.63
CA ASN A 297 -9.21 40.78 49.60
C ASN A 297 -9.64 42.05 48.86
N THR A 298 -8.68 42.72 48.23
CA THR A 298 -8.98 43.83 47.31
C THR A 298 -9.33 43.27 45.94
N ASP A 299 -10.19 43.97 45.20
CA ASP A 299 -10.57 43.62 43.82
C ASP A 299 -9.33 43.32 42.95
N GLU A 300 -8.27 44.12 43.07
CA GLU A 300 -7.02 43.95 42.31
C GLU A 300 -6.22 42.68 42.70
N ASN A 301 -6.07 42.41 44.00
CA ASN A 301 -5.34 41.23 44.47
C ASN A 301 -6.13 39.95 44.21
N TRP A 302 -7.47 40.00 44.32
CA TRP A 302 -8.34 38.87 43.99
C TRP A 302 -8.31 38.56 42.49
N THR A 303 -8.34 39.59 41.64
CA THR A 303 -8.16 39.43 40.18
C THR A 303 -6.83 38.76 39.86
N THR A 304 -5.76 39.18 40.53
CA THR A 304 -4.45 38.56 40.34
C THR A 304 -4.46 37.10 40.81
N ALA A 305 -5.10 36.79 41.94
CA ALA A 305 -5.26 35.41 42.42
C ALA A 305 -6.01 34.53 41.40
N MET A 306 -7.10 35.05 40.82
CA MET A 306 -7.87 34.37 39.78
C MET A 306 -7.07 34.18 38.48
N SER A 307 -6.28 35.18 38.08
CA SER A 307 -5.39 35.08 36.92
C SER A 307 -4.33 34.00 37.11
N VAL A 308 -3.73 33.90 38.31
CA VAL A 308 -2.77 32.84 38.64
C VAL A 308 -3.46 31.47 38.60
N LEU A 309 -4.67 31.35 39.13
CA LEU A 309 -5.43 30.10 39.09
C LEU A 309 -5.71 29.64 37.64
N VAL A 310 -6.09 30.58 36.77
CA VAL A 310 -6.30 30.34 35.34
C VAL A 310 -5.01 29.94 34.62
N LEU A 311 -3.87 30.54 34.97
CA LEU A 311 -2.55 30.11 34.45
C LEU A 311 -2.23 28.67 34.85
N ARG A 312 -2.61 28.23 36.05
CA ARG A 312 -2.41 26.82 36.45
C ARG A 312 -3.24 25.87 35.61
N LEU A 313 -4.46 26.26 35.23
CA LEU A 313 -5.28 25.46 34.31
C LEU A 313 -4.63 25.34 32.91
N THR A 314 -3.96 26.38 32.39
CA THR A 314 -3.21 26.29 31.11
C THR A 314 -1.96 25.43 31.20
N GLU A 315 -1.20 25.53 32.29
CA GLU A 315 0.01 24.70 32.45
C GLU A 315 -0.34 23.20 32.39
N TRP A 316 -1.54 22.82 32.84
CA TRP A 316 -2.02 21.45 32.72
C TRP A 316 -2.41 21.07 31.31
N THR A 317 -3.09 21.93 30.53
CA THR A 317 -3.46 21.59 29.15
C THR A 317 -2.22 21.30 28.30
N PHE A 318 -1.14 22.05 28.49
CA PHE A 318 0.15 21.81 27.84
C PHE A 318 0.86 20.54 28.34
N THR A 319 0.89 20.30 29.66
CA THR A 319 1.56 19.11 30.21
C THR A 319 0.81 17.82 29.89
N MET A 320 -0.53 17.89 29.87
CA MET A 320 -1.41 16.81 29.44
C MET A 320 -1.29 16.53 27.95
N GLU A 321 -0.82 17.47 27.12
CA GLU A 321 -0.66 17.25 25.69
C GLU A 321 0.52 16.33 25.38
N ASP A 322 1.65 16.47 26.08
CA ASP A 322 2.77 15.51 25.99
C ASP A 322 2.35 14.10 26.46
N GLU A 323 1.50 14.01 27.49
CA GLU A 323 0.95 12.74 27.97
C GLU A 323 -0.18 12.19 27.12
N MET A 324 -0.99 13.05 26.50
CA MET A 324 -2.00 12.64 25.53
C MET A 324 -1.36 12.28 24.21
N GLN A 325 -0.27 12.90 23.77
CA GLN A 325 0.51 12.41 22.64
C GLN A 325 1.15 11.06 22.96
N ARG A 326 1.59 10.82 24.21
CA ARG A 326 1.98 9.48 24.67
C ARG A 326 0.79 8.49 24.66
N ALA A 327 -0.36 8.88 25.18
CA ALA A 327 -1.57 8.05 25.22
C ALA A 327 -2.25 7.84 23.85
N VAL A 328 -2.08 8.78 22.91
CA VAL A 328 -2.49 8.72 21.49
C VAL A 328 -1.48 7.92 20.68
N GLY A 329 -0.20 7.95 21.06
CA GLY A 329 0.84 7.03 20.59
C GLY A 329 0.59 5.59 21.01
N ASP A 330 -0.05 5.38 22.17
CA ASP A 330 -0.51 4.07 22.66
C ASP A 330 -1.84 3.61 22.02
N VAL A 331 -2.52 4.43 21.20
CA VAL A 331 -3.69 3.96 20.45
C VAL A 331 -3.23 3.06 19.33
N LEU A 332 -3.29 1.76 19.57
CA LEU A 332 -3.10 0.74 18.55
C LEU A 332 -4.03 1.02 17.36
N LYS A 333 -3.47 1.43 16.22
CA LYS A 333 -4.23 1.78 15.00
C LYS A 333 -4.27 0.64 14.00
N ARG A 334 -3.19 -0.12 13.91
CA ARG A 334 -3.00 -1.20 12.94
C ARG A 334 -2.37 -2.40 13.63
N VAL A 335 -2.74 -3.59 13.17
CA VAL A 335 -2.08 -4.84 13.52
C VAL A 335 -1.85 -5.67 12.26
N LEU A 336 -0.87 -6.55 12.30
CA LEU A 336 -0.67 -7.58 11.29
C LEU A 336 -1.15 -8.93 11.83
N MET A 337 -1.88 -9.68 10.98
CA MET A 337 -2.28 -11.07 11.20
C MET A 337 -1.98 -11.91 9.97
N VAL A 338 -1.84 -13.23 10.14
CA VAL A 338 -1.62 -14.19 9.03
C VAL A 338 -2.78 -15.20 9.01
N PRO A 339 -3.57 -15.29 7.91
CA PRO A 339 -4.68 -16.23 7.83
C PRO A 339 -4.23 -17.70 7.84
N PRO A 340 -4.98 -18.61 8.49
CA PRO A 340 -4.56 -20.00 8.70
C PRO A 340 -4.84 -20.92 7.49
N THR A 341 -4.44 -20.52 6.26
CA THR A 341 -4.70 -21.30 5.02
C THR A 341 -3.94 -22.62 4.95
N HIS A 342 -2.79 -22.69 5.62
CA HIS A 342 -1.87 -23.83 5.68
C HIS A 342 -1.54 -24.24 7.12
N PHE A 343 -2.30 -23.77 8.11
CA PHE A 343 -2.09 -24.09 9.52
C PHE A 343 -2.38 -25.58 9.81
N THR A 344 -1.42 -26.21 10.50
CA THR A 344 -1.39 -27.62 10.89
C THR A 344 -0.40 -27.78 12.06
N VAL A 345 -0.50 -28.88 12.82
CA VAL A 345 0.54 -29.27 13.80
C VAL A 345 1.35 -30.40 13.17
N GLU A 346 2.53 -30.08 12.62
CA GLU A 346 3.38 -31.03 11.86
C GLU A 346 4.59 -31.55 12.63
N TYR A 347 4.92 -30.91 13.76
CA TYR A 347 6.09 -31.20 14.59
C TYR A 347 5.82 -30.82 16.05
N SER A 348 6.72 -31.19 16.96
CA SER A 348 6.61 -30.86 18.38
C SER A 348 7.86 -30.11 18.85
N ILE A 349 7.73 -28.79 18.97
CA ILE A 349 8.79 -27.87 19.44
C ILE A 349 8.41 -27.14 20.74
N ASN A 350 7.25 -27.49 21.32
CA ASN A 350 6.82 -27.07 22.65
C ASN A 350 5.93 -28.17 23.29
N PRO A 351 5.69 -28.12 24.62
CA PRO A 351 4.94 -29.17 25.33
C PRO A 351 3.45 -29.27 24.94
N TRP A 352 2.88 -28.25 24.33
CA TRP A 352 1.46 -28.18 23.97
C TRP A 352 1.16 -28.77 22.59
N MET A 353 2.18 -28.86 21.72
CA MET A 353 2.04 -29.36 20.36
C MET A 353 1.56 -30.80 20.31
N GLY A 354 0.29 -30.98 19.93
CA GLY A 354 -0.34 -32.28 19.77
C GLY A 354 -1.79 -32.21 19.27
N GLY A 355 -2.25 -33.31 18.65
CA GLY A 355 -3.61 -33.44 18.14
C GLY A 355 -3.78 -33.10 16.65
N VAL A 356 -5.02 -33.19 16.15
CA VAL A 356 -5.37 -32.89 14.76
C VAL A 356 -6.09 -31.55 14.71
N VAL A 357 -5.62 -30.65 13.83
CA VAL A 357 -6.23 -29.33 13.59
C VAL A 357 -7.41 -29.46 12.64
N ASP A 358 -8.56 -28.94 13.04
CA ASP A 358 -9.70 -28.71 12.15
C ASP A 358 -9.49 -27.36 11.45
N LYS A 359 -9.22 -27.41 10.14
CA LYS A 359 -8.90 -26.22 9.34
C LYS A 359 -10.07 -25.26 9.20
N ASN A 360 -11.30 -25.78 9.12
CA ASN A 360 -12.48 -24.92 9.01
C ASN A 360 -12.70 -24.20 10.33
N LYS A 361 -12.61 -24.94 11.44
CA LYS A 361 -12.72 -24.36 12.78
C LYS A 361 -11.61 -23.33 13.06
N ALA A 362 -10.36 -23.63 12.69
CA ALA A 362 -9.25 -22.68 12.84
C ALA A 362 -9.49 -21.38 12.04
N HIS A 363 -10.07 -21.48 10.85
CA HIS A 363 -10.42 -20.31 10.04
C HIS A 363 -11.57 -19.49 10.66
N GLU A 364 -12.59 -20.15 11.22
CA GLU A 364 -13.68 -19.50 11.96
C GLU A 364 -13.15 -18.76 13.20
N GLN A 365 -12.35 -19.43 14.03
CA GLN A 365 -11.72 -18.86 15.23
C GLN A 365 -10.82 -17.66 14.92
N TRP A 366 -10.01 -17.77 13.86
CA TRP A 366 -9.16 -16.66 13.41
C TRP A 366 -9.98 -15.45 12.97
N ASN A 367 -11.07 -15.68 12.22
CA ASN A 367 -11.96 -14.61 11.78
C ASN A 367 -12.70 -13.97 12.97
N GLU A 368 -13.08 -14.75 13.98
CA GLU A 368 -13.69 -14.23 15.21
C GLU A 368 -12.74 -13.26 15.94
N LEU A 369 -11.47 -13.63 16.10
CA LEU A 369 -10.45 -12.75 16.67
C LEU A 369 -10.27 -11.47 15.83
N LYS A 370 -10.15 -11.62 14.50
CA LYS A 370 -10.03 -10.49 13.58
C LYS A 370 -11.21 -9.52 13.73
N VAL A 371 -12.44 -10.03 13.76
CA VAL A 371 -13.65 -9.21 13.93
C VAL A 371 -13.68 -8.54 15.31
N ALA A 372 -13.26 -9.23 16.38
CA ALA A 372 -13.17 -8.65 17.71
C ALA A 372 -12.20 -7.46 17.76
N ILE A 373 -11.05 -7.58 17.08
CA ILE A 373 -10.07 -6.49 16.94
C ILE A 373 -10.62 -5.33 16.10
N GLU A 374 -11.23 -5.63 14.96
CA GLU A 374 -11.81 -4.62 14.06
C GLU A 374 -12.96 -3.83 14.73
N LYS A 375 -13.74 -4.48 15.61
CA LYS A 375 -14.80 -3.84 16.39
C LYS A 375 -14.29 -2.76 17.34
N GLU A 376 -13.06 -2.90 17.82
CA GLU A 376 -12.37 -1.88 18.63
C GLU A 376 -11.80 -0.73 17.76
N GLY A 377 -12.04 -0.74 16.44
CA GLY A 377 -11.60 0.31 15.52
C GLY A 377 -10.12 0.22 15.15
N VAL A 378 -9.53 -0.98 15.24
CA VAL A 378 -8.16 -1.27 14.81
C VAL A 378 -8.18 -1.87 13.42
N LYS A 379 -7.34 -1.38 12.52
CA LYS A 379 -7.22 -1.94 11.17
C LYS A 379 -6.36 -3.22 11.21
N VAL A 380 -6.91 -4.32 10.71
CA VAL A 380 -6.17 -5.59 10.57
C VAL A 380 -5.60 -5.69 9.16
N GLU A 381 -4.27 -5.64 9.04
CA GLU A 381 -3.54 -5.98 7.82
C GLU A 381 -3.29 -7.49 7.79
N THR A 382 -3.22 -8.06 6.59
CA THR A 382 -2.94 -9.49 6.41
C THR A 382 -1.71 -9.74 5.57
N LEU A 383 -0.96 -10.78 5.96
CA LEU A 383 0.10 -11.38 5.17
C LEU A 383 -0.33 -12.81 4.80
N GLU A 384 -0.22 -13.16 3.51
CA GLU A 384 -0.57 -14.50 3.04
C GLU A 384 0.35 -15.56 3.67
N GLN A 385 -0.25 -16.62 4.21
CA GLN A 385 0.51 -17.73 4.77
C GLN A 385 1.19 -18.53 3.65
N VAL A 386 2.44 -18.92 3.90
CA VAL A 386 3.26 -19.70 2.97
C VAL A 386 3.12 -21.20 3.26
N LYS A 387 2.92 -22.00 2.21
CA LYS A 387 2.83 -23.45 2.33
C LYS A 387 4.14 -24.04 2.89
N GLY A 388 4.02 -24.90 3.90
CA GLY A 388 5.16 -25.52 4.59
C GLY A 388 5.67 -24.73 5.80
N LEU A 389 5.06 -23.58 6.11
CA LEU A 389 5.31 -22.78 7.32
C LEU A 389 4.01 -22.67 8.14
N PRO A 390 3.61 -23.74 8.86
CA PRO A 390 2.32 -23.76 9.54
C PRO A 390 2.25 -22.73 10.68
N ASP A 391 3.35 -22.48 11.38
CA ASP A 391 3.43 -21.54 12.52
C ASP A 391 3.50 -20.06 12.12
N MET A 392 3.51 -19.75 10.82
CA MET A 392 3.51 -18.37 10.33
C MET A 392 2.28 -17.57 10.77
N VAL A 393 1.20 -18.26 11.18
CA VAL A 393 0.01 -17.67 11.83
C VAL A 393 0.36 -16.95 13.14
N PHE A 394 1.43 -17.36 13.83
CA PHE A 394 1.94 -16.75 15.06
C PHE A 394 2.86 -15.57 14.77
N VAL A 395 2.30 -14.58 14.07
CA VAL A 395 3.02 -13.41 13.54
C VAL A 395 3.57 -12.49 14.63
N CYS A 396 3.09 -12.60 15.87
CA CYS A 396 3.69 -11.90 17.01
C CYS A 396 5.19 -12.18 17.11
N ASN A 397 5.60 -13.39 16.73
CA ASN A 397 6.98 -13.83 16.78
C ASN A 397 7.84 -13.35 15.60
N SER A 398 7.31 -12.53 14.69
CA SER A 398 8.05 -12.02 13.51
C SER A 398 9.10 -10.96 13.86
N GLY A 399 8.91 -10.25 14.98
CA GLY A 399 9.81 -9.23 15.48
C GLY A 399 9.15 -8.39 16.57
N ILE A 400 9.81 -7.30 16.97
CA ILE A 400 9.25 -6.27 17.84
C ILE A 400 9.28 -4.92 17.13
N VAL A 401 8.15 -4.22 17.15
CA VAL A 401 7.97 -2.93 16.47
C VAL A 401 7.97 -1.80 17.49
N HIS A 402 8.62 -0.68 17.16
CA HIS A 402 8.61 0.55 17.93
C HIS A 402 8.71 1.75 16.99
N GLY A 403 7.65 2.57 16.93
CA GLY A 403 7.53 3.63 15.94
C GLY A 403 7.59 3.06 14.51
N ASN A 404 8.42 3.63 13.64
CA ASN A 404 8.62 3.11 12.28
C ASN A 404 9.79 2.10 12.18
N LYS A 405 10.24 1.53 13.30
CA LYS A 405 11.38 0.61 13.33
C LYS A 405 10.93 -0.76 13.78
N VAL A 406 11.53 -1.79 13.19
CA VAL A 406 11.32 -3.18 13.59
C VAL A 406 12.65 -3.84 13.90
N TYR A 407 12.68 -4.64 14.97
CA TYR A 407 13.75 -5.60 15.22
C TYR A 407 13.24 -7.00 14.88
N LEU A 408 13.66 -7.54 13.74
CA LEU A 408 13.23 -8.84 13.25
C LEU A 408 13.69 -9.98 14.16
N SER A 409 12.85 -11.00 14.22
CA SER A 409 13.16 -12.26 14.88
C SER A 409 14.16 -13.10 14.11
N ARG A 410 14.90 -13.91 14.88
CA ARG A 410 15.74 -15.00 14.42
C ARG A 410 15.38 -16.24 15.25
N PHE A 411 14.60 -17.13 14.65
CA PHE A 411 14.04 -18.30 15.33
C PHE A 411 15.11 -19.31 15.75
N GLN A 412 14.95 -19.90 16.95
CA GLN A 412 15.84 -20.93 17.50
C GLN A 412 15.69 -22.28 16.76
N HIS A 413 14.46 -22.62 16.38
CA HIS A 413 14.10 -23.90 15.78
C HIS A 413 14.10 -23.80 14.24
N LYS A 414 14.70 -24.79 13.57
CA LYS A 414 14.88 -24.80 12.11
C LYS A 414 13.55 -24.74 11.36
N GLU A 415 12.53 -25.34 11.95
CA GLU A 415 11.16 -25.44 11.45
C GLU A 415 10.55 -24.06 11.15
N ARG A 416 10.90 -23.02 11.93
CA ARG A 416 10.39 -21.65 11.77
C ARG A 416 11.34 -20.68 11.08
N THR A 417 12.60 -21.08 10.85
CA THR A 417 13.61 -20.20 10.22
C THR A 417 13.21 -19.70 8.83
N GLY A 418 12.38 -20.46 8.10
CA GLY A 418 11.87 -20.05 6.79
C GLY A 418 10.93 -18.84 6.82
N GLU A 419 10.33 -18.51 7.98
CA GLU A 419 9.37 -17.41 8.10
C GLU A 419 10.03 -16.02 8.03
N GLN A 420 11.27 -15.90 8.50
CA GLN A 420 11.98 -14.63 8.67
C GLN A 420 12.07 -13.83 7.35
N GLU A 421 12.36 -14.50 6.24
CA GLU A 421 12.48 -13.88 4.91
C GLU A 421 11.15 -13.30 4.41
N HIS A 422 10.03 -13.92 4.77
CA HIS A 422 8.70 -13.44 4.38
C HIS A 422 8.29 -12.22 5.20
N TYR A 423 8.58 -12.22 6.50
CA TYR A 423 8.35 -11.05 7.35
C TYR A 423 9.23 -9.87 6.93
N LEU A 424 10.52 -10.12 6.65
CA LEU A 424 11.44 -9.10 6.14
C LEU A 424 10.87 -8.39 4.90
N LYS A 425 10.46 -9.16 3.89
CA LYS A 425 9.86 -8.61 2.65
C LYS A 425 8.60 -7.81 2.92
N TRP A 426 7.78 -8.25 3.86
CA TRP A 426 6.56 -7.53 4.24
C TRP A 426 6.89 -6.19 4.90
N PHE A 427 7.78 -6.16 5.89
CA PHE A 427 8.17 -4.92 6.56
C PHE A 427 8.87 -3.92 5.62
N GLU A 428 9.71 -4.41 4.71
CA GLU A 428 10.36 -3.55 3.69
C GLU A 428 9.33 -2.91 2.76
N LYS A 429 8.34 -3.69 2.31
CA LYS A 429 7.26 -3.20 1.46
C LYS A 429 6.40 -2.14 2.18
N GLU A 430 6.18 -2.29 3.48
CA GLU A 430 5.42 -1.35 4.30
C GLU A 430 6.24 -0.13 4.76
N GLY A 431 7.55 -0.09 4.49
CA GLY A 431 8.40 1.09 4.72
C GLY A 431 9.03 1.18 6.11
N PHE A 432 9.13 0.07 6.85
CA PHE A 432 9.77 0.03 8.16
C PHE A 432 11.30 0.10 8.05
N GLU A 433 11.94 0.75 9.02
CA GLU A 433 13.39 0.67 9.22
C GLU A 433 13.74 -0.68 9.85
N ILE A 434 14.48 -1.49 9.09
CA ILE A 434 14.79 -2.86 9.48
C ILE A 434 16.06 -2.93 10.31
N HIS A 435 15.90 -3.34 11.56
CA HIS A 435 16.94 -3.95 12.37
C HIS A 435 16.64 -5.45 12.37
N GLY A 436 17.62 -6.33 12.32
CA GLY A 436 17.30 -7.76 12.30
C GLY A 436 18.34 -8.68 11.72
N ARG A 437 19.03 -8.16 10.71
CA ARG A 437 19.37 -8.97 9.55
C ARG A 437 20.53 -9.93 9.80
N ASP A 438 21.57 -9.44 10.49
CA ASP A 438 22.89 -10.09 10.49
C ASP A 438 23.35 -10.57 11.89
N TYR A 439 22.43 -10.76 12.83
CA TYR A 439 22.81 -11.17 14.18
C TYR A 439 22.89 -12.70 14.32
N ALA A 440 23.83 -13.15 15.15
CA ALA A 440 23.97 -14.57 15.47
C ALA A 440 22.97 -15.06 16.53
N ASP A 441 22.57 -14.18 17.46
CA ASP A 441 21.73 -14.50 18.61
C ASP A 441 20.26 -14.71 18.21
N HIS A 442 19.58 -15.65 18.86
CA HIS A 442 18.17 -15.95 18.64
C HIS A 442 17.28 -14.98 19.40
N PHE A 443 16.16 -14.64 18.77
CA PHE A 443 15.14 -13.74 19.29
C PHE A 443 13.81 -14.05 18.62
N GLU A 444 12.75 -14.22 19.40
CA GLU A 444 11.42 -14.58 18.89
C GLU A 444 10.38 -13.46 19.09
N GLY A 445 10.82 -12.20 18.98
CA GLY A 445 9.92 -11.08 18.73
C GLY A 445 8.94 -10.79 19.87
N GLY A 446 7.71 -10.46 19.48
CA GLY A 446 6.58 -10.14 20.35
C GLY A 446 6.17 -11.24 21.34
N GLY A 447 6.56 -12.49 21.09
CA GLY A 447 6.33 -13.59 22.04
C GLY A 447 7.23 -13.49 23.28
N ASP A 448 8.48 -13.07 23.10
CA ASP A 448 9.46 -12.91 24.19
C ASP A 448 9.69 -11.46 24.61
N ALA A 449 9.08 -10.50 23.91
CA ALA A 449 9.25 -9.08 24.21
C ALA A 449 7.94 -8.32 23.99
N CYS A 450 7.43 -7.66 25.03
CA CYS A 450 6.17 -6.93 24.95
C CYS A 450 6.27 -5.56 25.63
N PHE A 451 5.80 -4.52 24.94
CA PHE A 451 5.68 -3.19 25.51
C PHE A 451 4.44 -3.11 26.41
N SER A 452 4.63 -2.79 27.69
CA SER A 452 3.51 -2.45 28.59
C SER A 452 3.08 -0.99 28.45
N THR A 453 4.02 -0.14 28.06
CA THR A 453 3.84 1.27 27.69
C THR A 453 4.81 1.57 26.55
N TYR A 454 4.63 2.70 25.86
CA TYR A 454 5.57 3.15 24.83
C TYR A 454 7.05 3.16 25.30
N ASN A 455 7.30 3.38 26.60
CA ASN A 455 8.65 3.52 27.16
C ASN A 455 9.13 2.33 28.00
N THR A 456 8.34 1.25 28.13
CA THR A 456 8.70 0.11 28.98
C THR A 456 8.54 -1.20 28.21
N LEU A 457 9.67 -1.80 27.86
CA LEU A 457 9.75 -3.11 27.25
C LEU A 457 9.96 -4.18 28.32
N TRP A 458 9.08 -5.19 28.36
CA TRP A 458 9.31 -6.41 29.11
C TRP A 458 9.94 -7.45 28.20
N ALA A 459 11.01 -8.09 28.65
CA ALA A 459 11.90 -8.89 27.83
C ALA A 459 12.23 -10.23 28.50
N GLY A 460 11.72 -11.34 27.98
CA GLY A 460 11.91 -12.69 28.48
C GLY A 460 13.08 -13.41 27.80
N PHE A 461 13.99 -14.02 28.56
CA PHE A 461 15.07 -14.83 28.00
C PHE A 461 15.15 -16.22 28.61
N GLY A 462 15.78 -17.15 27.89
CA GLY A 462 16.06 -18.52 28.34
C GLY A 462 15.80 -19.55 27.23
N PRO A 463 14.59 -20.12 27.10
CA PRO A 463 14.31 -21.20 26.15
C PRO A 463 14.42 -20.82 24.67
N ARG A 464 14.06 -19.58 24.31
CA ARG A 464 13.92 -19.12 22.91
C ARG A 464 14.83 -17.93 22.60
N SER A 465 14.67 -16.83 23.33
CA SER A 465 15.48 -15.62 23.12
C SER A 465 16.75 -15.57 24.00
N ASN A 466 17.85 -15.07 23.42
CA ASN A 466 19.11 -14.83 24.13
C ASN A 466 19.11 -13.46 24.85
N ARG A 467 19.62 -13.41 26.09
CA ARG A 467 19.71 -12.16 26.89
C ARG A 467 20.48 -11.04 26.18
N SER A 468 21.53 -11.35 25.42
CA SER A 468 22.38 -10.38 24.73
C SER A 468 21.67 -9.61 23.61
N VAL A 469 20.50 -10.07 23.16
CA VAL A 469 19.77 -9.43 22.07
C VAL A 469 19.13 -8.11 22.51
N TYR A 470 18.77 -7.98 23.79
CA TYR A 470 18.08 -6.81 24.32
C TYR A 470 18.97 -5.55 24.34
N ASP A 471 20.28 -5.71 24.50
CA ASP A 471 21.24 -4.61 24.35
C ASP A 471 21.21 -4.03 22.92
N LYS A 472 20.90 -4.88 21.92
CA LYS A 472 20.79 -4.47 20.52
C LYS A 472 19.40 -3.92 20.18
N ILE A 473 18.35 -4.45 20.80
CA ILE A 473 16.97 -3.96 20.64
C ILE A 473 16.86 -2.51 21.10
N SER A 474 17.62 -2.09 22.12
CA SER A 474 17.69 -0.68 22.55
C SER A 474 18.04 0.32 21.44
N LYS A 475 18.55 -0.13 20.29
CA LYS A 475 18.84 0.74 19.12
C LYS A 475 17.59 1.19 18.36
N ILE A 476 16.44 0.53 18.55
CA ILE A 476 15.21 0.86 17.81
C ILE A 476 14.42 2.00 18.46
N GLY A 477 14.75 2.39 19.70
CA GLY A 477 14.03 3.44 20.41
C GLY A 477 14.62 3.74 21.79
N ALA A 478 14.13 4.81 22.41
CA ALA A 478 14.49 5.17 23.78
C ALA A 478 13.42 4.65 24.75
N PHE A 479 13.66 3.49 25.35
CA PHE A 479 12.77 2.85 26.32
C PHE A 479 13.57 2.06 27.36
N ASP A 480 12.98 1.87 28.54
CA ASP A 480 13.52 1.02 29.59
C ASP A 480 13.20 -0.44 29.30
N SER A 481 14.20 -1.32 29.44
CA SER A 481 14.03 -2.76 29.27
C SER A 481 14.06 -3.47 30.62
N VAL A 482 12.96 -4.14 30.97
CA VAL A 482 12.86 -5.02 32.15
C VAL A 482 13.09 -6.46 31.70
N ILE A 483 14.28 -6.97 32.01
CA ILE A 483 14.71 -8.30 31.58
C ILE A 483 14.29 -9.35 32.62
N CYS A 484 13.61 -10.40 32.18
CA CYS A 484 13.09 -11.49 33.00
C CYS A 484 13.60 -12.84 32.50
N GLU A 485 14.09 -13.70 33.40
CA GLU A 485 14.46 -15.08 33.07
C GLU A 485 13.23 -15.99 33.16
N LEU A 486 12.96 -16.76 32.10
CA LEU A 486 11.84 -17.71 32.06
C LEU A 486 12.27 -19.04 32.73
N ALA A 487 11.63 -19.38 33.85
CA ALA A 487 12.02 -20.51 34.69
C ALA A 487 11.28 -21.84 34.40
N LEU A 488 10.09 -21.79 33.80
CA LEU A 488 9.22 -22.96 33.63
C LEU A 488 9.13 -23.41 32.16
N PRO A 489 9.40 -24.69 31.83
CA PRO A 489 9.38 -25.18 30.44
C PRO A 489 8.03 -25.05 29.72
N GLN A 490 6.92 -25.06 30.45
CA GLN A 490 5.56 -24.95 29.90
C GLN A 490 5.21 -23.53 29.41
N PHE A 491 5.95 -22.51 29.89
CA PHE A 491 5.78 -21.11 29.54
C PHE A 491 7.05 -20.61 28.86
N TYR A 492 7.25 -21.07 27.63
CA TYR A 492 8.49 -20.90 26.87
C TYR A 492 8.60 -19.53 26.17
N HIS A 493 7.51 -18.74 26.19
CA HIS A 493 7.47 -17.34 25.76
C HIS A 493 6.91 -16.44 26.87
N LEU A 494 7.38 -15.19 26.95
CA LEU A 494 6.93 -14.21 27.95
C LEU A 494 5.44 -13.87 27.81
N ASP A 495 4.88 -13.90 26.60
CA ASP A 495 3.44 -13.68 26.36
C ASP A 495 2.54 -14.82 26.87
N THR A 496 3.12 -15.90 27.42
CA THR A 496 2.41 -17.02 28.06
C THR A 496 2.49 -16.98 29.58
N CYS A 497 3.49 -16.30 30.16
CA CYS A 497 3.57 -16.08 31.60
C CYS A 497 4.45 -14.86 31.95
N PHE A 498 4.15 -14.24 33.07
CA PHE A 498 4.78 -13.00 33.49
C PHE A 498 5.47 -13.16 34.85
N CYS A 499 6.68 -12.59 35.01
CA CYS A 499 7.49 -12.73 36.22
C CYS A 499 6.89 -11.94 37.41
N PRO A 500 6.42 -12.60 38.49
CA PRO A 500 5.56 -11.97 39.47
C PRO A 500 6.25 -10.94 40.39
N GLU A 501 7.56 -11.04 40.65
CA GLU A 501 8.23 -10.14 41.61
C GLU A 501 8.47 -8.73 41.06
N GLU A 502 8.99 -8.60 39.83
CA GLU A 502 9.24 -7.29 39.21
C GLU A 502 7.95 -6.61 38.76
N ILE A 503 6.94 -7.40 38.38
CA ILE A 503 5.61 -6.88 38.02
C ILE A 503 4.92 -6.29 39.23
N LYS A 504 4.94 -6.94 40.40
CA LYS A 504 4.34 -6.35 41.61
C LYS A 504 4.99 -5.04 42.03
N LYS A 505 6.29 -4.86 41.76
CA LYS A 505 7.00 -3.59 42.05
C LYS A 505 6.64 -2.47 41.07
N ARG A 506 6.56 -2.78 39.77
CA ARG A 506 6.39 -1.78 38.71
C ARG A 506 4.93 -1.58 38.27
N LEU A 507 4.08 -2.56 38.50
CA LEU A 507 2.66 -2.63 38.14
C LEU A 507 1.85 -3.16 39.35
N PRO A 508 1.64 -2.33 40.38
CA PRO A 508 0.96 -2.73 41.61
C PRO A 508 -0.51 -3.15 41.39
N GLU A 509 -1.12 -2.67 40.31
CA GLU A 509 -2.50 -3.01 39.91
C GLU A 509 -2.60 -4.31 39.09
N SER A 510 -1.50 -5.04 38.93
CA SER A 510 -1.46 -6.29 38.17
C SER A 510 -2.45 -7.34 38.71
N ILE A 511 -3.13 -8.03 37.79
CA ILE A 511 -4.08 -9.08 38.11
C ILE A 511 -3.38 -10.43 37.96
N ALA A 512 -3.07 -11.06 39.10
CA ALA A 512 -2.64 -12.45 39.11
C ALA A 512 -3.82 -13.36 38.70
N VAL A 513 -3.55 -14.28 37.76
CA VAL A 513 -4.48 -15.33 37.32
C VAL A 513 -4.21 -16.63 38.06
N SER A 514 -5.20 -17.52 38.11
CA SER A 514 -5.06 -18.86 38.65
C SER A 514 -4.27 -19.79 37.72
N ASP A 515 -3.75 -20.92 38.23
CA ASP A 515 -3.11 -21.95 37.39
C ASP A 515 -4.06 -22.49 36.31
N ALA A 516 -5.36 -22.58 36.61
CA ALA A 516 -6.36 -23.01 35.63
C ALA A 516 -6.47 -22.02 34.46
N GLU A 517 -6.48 -20.72 34.75
CA GLU A 517 -6.50 -19.67 33.74
C GLU A 517 -5.18 -19.58 32.97
N ALA A 518 -4.04 -19.75 33.64
CA ALA A 518 -2.74 -19.79 32.99
C ALA A 518 -2.66 -20.95 31.98
N ASN A 519 -3.14 -22.14 32.35
CA ASN A 519 -3.21 -23.29 31.45
C ASN A 519 -4.26 -23.13 30.32
N ALA A 520 -5.26 -22.26 30.52
CA ALA A 520 -6.22 -21.87 29.49
C ALA A 520 -5.71 -20.71 28.60
N PHE A 521 -4.42 -20.34 28.70
CA PHE A 521 -3.79 -19.28 27.92
C PHE A 521 -4.42 -17.89 28.13
N ILE A 522 -5.05 -17.64 29.28
CA ILE A 522 -5.69 -16.34 29.57
C ILE A 522 -4.67 -15.19 29.57
N CYS A 523 -3.42 -15.46 29.93
CA CYS A 523 -2.34 -14.46 29.84
C CYS A 523 -1.97 -14.09 28.40
N ASN A 524 -2.29 -14.93 27.42
CA ASN A 524 -2.06 -14.66 25.99
C ASN A 524 -3.21 -13.83 25.38
N ALA A 525 -3.79 -12.94 26.18
CA ALA A 525 -4.82 -12.01 25.77
C ALA A 525 -4.21 -10.77 25.12
N ILE A 526 -4.97 -10.14 24.21
CA ILE A 526 -4.62 -8.83 23.67
C ILE A 526 -5.51 -7.76 24.31
N THR A 527 -4.88 -6.72 24.84
CA THR A 527 -5.60 -5.53 25.35
C THR A 527 -5.60 -4.44 24.30
N ILE A 528 -6.79 -4.00 23.91
CA ILE A 528 -7.02 -2.87 23.00
C ILE A 528 -7.86 -1.85 23.75
N ARG A 529 -7.27 -0.70 24.08
CA ARG A 529 -7.91 0.36 24.87
C ARG A 529 -8.41 -0.19 26.22
N LYS A 530 -9.73 -0.33 26.38
CA LYS A 530 -10.39 -0.86 27.59
C LYS A 530 -11.06 -2.22 27.34
N THR A 531 -10.72 -2.90 26.25
CA THR A 531 -11.22 -4.25 25.95
C THR A 531 -10.06 -5.25 26.00
N VAL A 532 -10.22 -6.28 26.84
CA VAL A 532 -9.33 -7.44 26.91
C VAL A 532 -9.95 -8.55 26.08
N ILE A 533 -9.31 -8.91 24.97
CA ILE A 533 -9.71 -10.02 24.11
C ILE A 533 -8.89 -11.24 24.52
N ALA A 534 -9.53 -12.23 25.14
CA ALA A 534 -8.88 -13.38 25.74
C ALA A 534 -9.49 -14.70 25.22
N PRO A 535 -8.77 -15.83 25.34
CA PRO A 535 -9.37 -17.15 25.12
C PRO A 535 -10.54 -17.40 26.09
N ILE A 536 -11.48 -18.25 25.69
CA ILE A 536 -12.55 -18.71 26.57
C ILE A 536 -11.96 -19.39 27.82
N GLY A 537 -12.43 -18.98 29.00
CA GLY A 537 -12.02 -19.56 30.28
C GLY A 537 -11.63 -18.52 31.34
N VAL A 538 -11.94 -17.24 31.14
CA VAL A 538 -11.62 -16.19 32.11
C VAL A 538 -12.51 -16.36 33.34
N ALA A 539 -11.91 -16.51 34.53
CA ALA A 539 -12.66 -16.70 35.76
C ALA A 539 -13.51 -15.48 36.11
N ALA A 540 -14.64 -15.68 36.79
CA ALA A 540 -15.53 -14.60 37.21
C ALA A 540 -14.79 -13.57 38.08
N GLU A 541 -13.92 -14.03 38.98
CA GLU A 541 -13.10 -13.15 39.83
C GLU A 541 -12.18 -12.26 38.99
N THR A 542 -11.53 -12.81 37.97
CA THR A 542 -10.67 -12.05 37.04
C THR A 542 -11.48 -11.03 36.25
N LYS A 543 -12.67 -11.38 35.76
CA LYS A 543 -13.60 -10.46 35.09
C LYS A 543 -14.02 -9.31 36.02
N ASP A 544 -14.37 -9.61 37.27
CA ASP A 544 -14.76 -8.60 38.25
C ASP A 544 -13.62 -7.64 38.58
N ARG A 545 -12.39 -8.16 38.71
CA ARG A 545 -11.20 -7.33 38.93
C ARG A 545 -10.89 -6.43 37.73
N LEU A 546 -10.99 -6.96 36.51
CA LEU A 546 -10.84 -6.17 35.28
C LEU A 546 -11.94 -5.10 35.17
N ALA A 547 -13.18 -5.44 35.48
CA ALA A 547 -14.31 -4.49 35.46
C ALA A 547 -14.13 -3.34 36.46
N LYS A 548 -13.60 -3.62 37.66
CA LYS A 548 -13.25 -2.57 38.66
C LYS A 548 -12.20 -1.59 38.15
N LEU A 549 -11.32 -2.01 37.24
CA LEU A 549 -10.32 -1.17 36.56
C LEU A 549 -10.85 -0.54 35.25
N GLY A 550 -12.15 -0.68 34.98
CA GLY A 550 -12.82 -0.15 33.80
C GLY A 550 -12.57 -0.92 32.51
N TYR A 551 -12.10 -2.17 32.59
CA TYR A 551 -11.90 -3.04 31.43
C TYR A 551 -13.12 -3.93 31.19
N SER A 552 -13.45 -4.13 29.92
CA SER A 552 -14.38 -5.15 29.45
C SER A 552 -13.62 -6.37 28.94
N VAL A 553 -14.23 -7.55 29.03
CA VAL A 553 -13.64 -8.81 28.56
C VAL A 553 -14.46 -9.38 27.42
N THR A 554 -13.80 -9.66 26.30
CA THR A 554 -14.37 -10.40 25.17
C THR A 554 -13.65 -11.73 25.06
N GLU A 555 -14.38 -12.83 25.22
CA GLU A 555 -13.83 -14.18 25.08
C GLU A 555 -14.02 -14.68 23.65
N VAL A 556 -12.99 -15.33 23.11
CA VAL A 556 -12.98 -15.92 21.77
C VAL A 556 -12.47 -17.36 21.82
N ASP A 557 -13.02 -18.27 21.02
CA ASP A 557 -12.55 -19.66 20.99
C ASP A 557 -11.21 -19.73 20.25
N MET A 558 -10.15 -20.20 20.94
CA MET A 558 -8.81 -20.38 20.38
C MET A 558 -8.34 -21.84 20.40
N SER A 559 -9.27 -22.78 20.59
CA SER A 559 -8.94 -24.18 20.86
C SER A 559 -8.11 -24.87 19.77
N GLU A 560 -8.17 -24.45 18.51
CA GLU A 560 -7.33 -25.02 17.45
C GLU A 560 -5.89 -24.50 17.49
N PHE A 561 -5.69 -23.22 17.84
CA PHE A 561 -4.36 -22.62 17.96
C PHE A 561 -3.63 -23.03 19.25
N MET A 562 -4.40 -23.29 20.31
CA MET A 562 -3.86 -23.81 21.57
C MET A 562 -3.20 -25.18 21.42
N LYS A 563 -3.62 -25.98 20.43
CA LYS A 563 -2.96 -27.26 20.07
C LYS A 563 -1.52 -27.10 19.58
N SER A 564 -1.12 -25.90 19.19
CA SER A 564 0.27 -25.53 18.86
C SER A 564 0.93 -24.64 19.91
N GLY A 565 0.24 -24.36 21.03
CA GLY A 565 0.77 -23.55 22.13
C GLY A 565 0.66 -22.03 21.94
N GLY A 566 -0.31 -21.55 21.15
CA GLY A 566 -0.56 -20.11 21.01
C GLY A 566 -2.04 -19.74 21.09
N ALA A 567 -2.33 -18.48 21.40
CA ALA A 567 -3.70 -17.95 21.42
C ALA A 567 -3.74 -16.50 20.92
N CYS A 568 -4.62 -15.65 21.46
CA CYS A 568 -4.95 -14.34 20.88
C CYS A 568 -3.72 -13.45 20.58
N GLN A 569 -2.85 -13.23 21.56
CA GLN A 569 -1.69 -12.34 21.41
C GLN A 569 -0.66 -12.92 20.42
N CYS A 570 -0.43 -14.23 20.41
CA CYS A 570 0.52 -14.85 19.47
C CYS A 570 0.11 -14.63 18.00
N LEU A 571 -1.19 -14.56 17.71
CA LEU A 571 -1.74 -14.36 16.36
C LEU A 571 -1.67 -12.91 15.87
N VAL A 572 -1.22 -11.97 16.71
CA VAL A 572 -1.31 -10.54 16.44
C VAL A 572 0.04 -9.85 16.66
N LEU A 573 0.50 -9.14 15.65
CA LEU A 573 1.62 -8.20 15.78
C LEU A 573 1.08 -6.77 15.78
N LYS A 574 1.44 -6.01 16.83
CA LYS A 574 1.14 -4.57 16.94
C LYS A 574 2.11 -3.79 16.04
N LEU A 575 1.58 -2.87 15.22
CA LEU A 575 2.33 -2.09 14.23
C LEU A 575 2.45 -0.62 14.62
#